data_AF-A0A3R9ML99-F1
#
_entry.id   AF-A0A3R9ML99-F1
#
_cell.length_a   1.000
_cell.length_b   1.000
_cell.length_c   1.000
_cell.angle_alpha   90.00
_cell.angle_beta   90.00
_cell.angle_gamma   90.00
#
_symmetry.space_group_name_H-M   'P 1'
#
loop_
_entity.id
_entity.type
_entity.pdbx_description
1 polymer ?
#
loop_
_entity_poly.entity_id
_entity_poly.type
_entity_poly.pdbx_seq_one_letter_code
_entity_poly.pdbx_strand_id
1 'polypeptide(L)'
;MSSTSTSIPSFAGGLLSGLSARIKGSPRLKQLASWLLFQPRRARPRIWVRWLANPLVHRYAPGSLVRRARRDLIPFHAFELGRHAILEDQVTVAN
;
A
#
# COMPACT_ATOMS: atom_id res chain seq x y z
N MET A 1 -0.06 44.83 1.83
CA MET A 1 -0.97 44.14 2.77
C MET A 1 -0.59 42.68 2.80
N SER A 2 -0.12 42.27 3.97
CA SER A 2 0.50 40.99 4.31
C SER A 2 -0.54 39.91 4.60
N SER A 3 -0.38 38.72 4.03
CA SER A 3 -1.06 37.51 4.49
C SER A 3 -0.12 36.30 4.38
N THR A 4 0.61 36.10 5.48
CA THR A 4 0.88 34.80 6.14
C THR A 4 1.28 33.61 5.27
N SER A 5 2.58 33.51 5.01
CA SER A 5 3.27 32.22 4.84
C SER A 5 3.13 31.43 6.14
N THR A 6 2.27 30.41 6.13
CA THR A 6 2.12 29.46 7.24
C THR A 6 3.39 28.61 7.31
N SER A 7 4.36 29.04 8.10
CA SER A 7 5.53 28.27 8.49
C SER A 7 5.08 27.05 9.30
N ILE A 8 5.03 25.89 8.65
CA ILE A 8 4.91 24.59 9.31
C ILE A 8 6.11 24.46 10.27
N PRO A 9 5.91 24.13 11.57
CA PRO A 9 7.00 24.08 12.54
C PRO A 9 8.06 23.04 12.13
N SER A 10 9.27 23.53 11.87
CA SER A 10 10.44 22.80 11.36
C SER A 10 11.00 21.72 12.30
N PHE A 11 10.51 21.64 13.54
CA PHE A 11 10.91 20.63 14.53
C PHE A 11 10.50 19.20 14.15
N ALA A 12 9.37 19.03 13.45
CA ALA A 12 8.94 17.71 12.97
C ALA A 12 9.80 17.22 11.78
N GLY A 13 10.25 18.13 10.92
CA GLY A 13 11.05 17.80 9.74
C GLY A 13 12.43 17.21 10.08
N GLY A 14 13.08 17.71 11.14
CA GLY A 14 14.38 17.21 11.61
C GLY A 14 14.32 15.82 12.27
N LEU A 15 13.25 15.55 13.03
CA LEU A 15 13.02 14.25 13.65
C LEU A 15 12.68 13.19 12.60
N LEU A 16 11.82 13.52 11.64
CA LEU A 16 11.43 12.63 10.54
C LEU A 16 12.60 12.34 9.58
N SER A 17 13.48 13.32 9.35
CA SER A 17 14.68 13.14 8.52
C SER A 17 15.74 12.29 9.21
N GLY A 18 15.99 12.50 10.51
CA GLY A 18 16.91 11.68 11.32
C GLY A 18 16.44 10.24 11.50
N LEU A 19 15.13 10.03 11.71
CA LEU A 19 14.52 8.70 11.75
C LEU A 19 14.59 8.02 10.38
N SER A 20 14.26 8.74 9.30
CA SER A 20 14.36 8.20 7.94
C SER A 20 15.80 7.80 7.57
N ALA A 21 16.80 8.58 7.98
CA ALA A 21 18.20 8.27 7.75
C ALA A 21 18.65 7.02 8.53
N ARG A 22 18.22 6.87 9.80
CA ARG A 22 18.46 5.65 10.60
C ARG A 22 17.75 4.42 10.04
N ILE A 23 16.55 4.58 9.51
CA ILE A 23 15.78 3.49 8.88
C ILE A 23 16.44 3.05 7.58
N LYS A 24 16.93 4.00 6.76
CA LYS A 24 17.68 3.69 5.51
C LYS A 24 19.07 3.10 5.77
N GLY A 25 19.73 3.46 6.86
CA GLY A 25 21.08 3.02 7.20
C GLY A 25 21.21 1.59 7.73
N SER A 26 20.09 0.93 8.09
CA SER A 26 20.15 -0.40 8.71
C SER A 26 19.53 -1.49 7.81
N PRO A 27 20.32 -2.48 7.35
CA PRO A 27 19.81 -3.57 6.52
C PRO A 27 18.78 -4.43 7.26
N ARG A 28 18.87 -4.49 8.60
CA ARG A 28 17.94 -5.23 9.47
C ARG A 28 16.52 -4.66 9.45
N LEU A 29 16.35 -3.34 9.52
CA LEU A 29 15.01 -2.72 9.47
C LEU A 29 14.38 -2.88 8.09
N LYS A 30 15.17 -2.75 7.03
CA LYS A 30 14.72 -3.03 5.66
C LYS A 30 14.27 -4.49 5.50
N GLN A 31 15.03 -5.44 6.06
CA GLN A 31 14.70 -6.85 6.00
C GLN A 31 13.49 -7.21 6.87
N LEU A 32 13.35 -6.61 8.05
CA LEU A 32 12.17 -6.76 8.90
C LEU A 32 10.91 -6.18 8.23
N ALA A 33 10.99 -4.99 7.64
CA ALA A 33 9.87 -4.40 6.90
C ALA A 33 9.47 -5.27 5.71
N SER A 34 10.44 -5.69 4.88
CA SER A 34 10.19 -6.62 3.77
C SER A 34 9.60 -7.95 4.25
N TRP A 35 10.05 -8.48 5.38
CA TRP A 35 9.52 -9.71 5.99
C TRP A 35 8.12 -9.52 6.60
N LEU A 36 7.82 -8.33 7.13
CA LEU A 36 6.53 -8.00 7.70
C LEU A 36 5.47 -7.84 6.60
N LEU A 37 5.84 -7.20 5.49
CA LEU A 37 4.99 -6.97 4.33
C LEU A 37 4.81 -8.24 3.47
N PHE A 38 5.89 -8.95 3.18
CA PHE A 38 5.92 -10.09 2.28
C PHE A 38 6.22 -11.40 3.00
N GLN A 39 5.58 -12.49 2.58
CA GLN A 39 5.97 -13.81 3.05
C GLN A 39 7.32 -14.21 2.44
N PRO A 40 8.28 -14.75 3.22
CA PRO A 40 9.53 -15.24 2.65
C PRO A 40 9.26 -16.33 1.60
N ARG A 41 9.92 -16.22 0.43
CA ARG A 41 9.81 -17.12 -0.74
C ARG A 41 8.55 -17.02 -1.59
N ARG A 42 7.58 -16.18 -1.24
CA ARG A 42 6.43 -15.87 -2.10
C ARG A 42 6.25 -14.36 -2.12
N ALA A 43 6.26 -13.73 -3.30
CA ALA A 43 5.95 -12.30 -3.46
C ALA A 43 4.48 -11.96 -3.16
N ARG A 44 3.83 -12.72 -2.27
CA ARG A 44 2.47 -12.49 -1.83
C ARG A 44 2.49 -11.64 -0.57
N PRO A 45 1.68 -10.57 -0.52
CA PRO A 45 1.49 -9.80 0.69
C PRO A 45 0.89 -10.70 1.79
N ARG A 46 1.28 -10.46 3.05
CA ARG A 46 0.70 -11.16 4.20
C ARG A 46 -0.80 -10.89 4.30
N ILE A 47 -1.53 -11.79 4.97
CA ILE A 47 -3.00 -11.70 5.13
C ILE A 47 -3.41 -10.36 5.76
N TRP A 48 -2.68 -9.87 6.78
CA TRP A 48 -2.99 -8.56 7.39
C TRP A 48 -2.84 -7.39 6.41
N VAL A 49 -1.87 -7.43 5.50
CA VAL A 49 -1.71 -6.44 4.40
C VAL A 49 -2.90 -6.51 3.45
N ARG A 50 -3.34 -7.73 3.12
CA ARG A 50 -4.52 -7.95 2.27
C ARG A 50 -5.82 -7.47 2.92
N TRP A 51 -5.94 -7.44 4.25
CA TRP A 51 -7.14 -6.92 4.91
C TRP A 51 -7.06 -5.43 5.24
N LEU A 52 -5.88 -4.92 5.56
CA LEU A 52 -5.71 -3.53 5.98
C LEU A 52 -5.34 -2.61 4.81
N ALA A 53 -4.41 -3.01 3.95
CA ALA A 53 -3.92 -2.17 2.86
C ALA A 53 -4.78 -2.28 1.59
N ASN A 54 -5.24 -3.49 1.22
CA ASN A 54 -6.00 -3.65 -0.03
C ASN A 54 -7.30 -2.83 -0.08
N PRO A 55 -8.13 -2.73 0.97
CA PRO A 55 -9.33 -1.90 0.92
C PRO A 55 -9.04 -0.39 0.86
N LEU A 56 -7.88 0.03 1.38
CA LEU A 56 -7.45 1.43 1.37
C LEU A 56 -6.91 1.86 0.00
N VAL A 57 -6.26 0.94 -0.71
CA VAL A 57 -5.55 1.23 -1.97
C VAL A 57 -6.39 0.90 -3.21
N HIS A 58 -7.22 -0.15 -3.15
CA HIS A 58 -8.00 -0.59 -4.30
C HIS A 58 -9.43 -0.11 -4.20
N ARG A 59 -9.93 0.50 -5.28
CA ARG A 59 -11.31 0.99 -5.36
C ARG A 59 -12.16 0.05 -6.20
N TYR A 60 -13.33 -0.28 -5.68
CA TYR A 60 -14.31 -1.09 -6.38
C TYR A 60 -15.54 -0.21 -6.59
N ALA A 61 -15.86 0.09 -7.85
CA ALA A 61 -17.03 0.87 -8.19
C ALA A 61 -18.33 0.11 -7.84
N PRO A 62 -19.44 0.80 -7.57
CA PRO A 62 -20.71 0.17 -7.24
C PRO A 62 -21.17 -0.78 -8.36
N GLY A 63 -21.78 -1.91 -7.99
CA GLY A 63 -22.22 -2.94 -8.92
C GLY A 63 -21.11 -3.80 -9.52
N SER A 64 -19.85 -3.61 -9.11
CA SER A 64 -18.77 -4.54 -9.47
C SER A 64 -18.88 -5.83 -8.67
N LEU A 65 -18.67 -6.97 -9.34
CA LEU A 65 -18.79 -8.29 -8.75
C LEU A 65 -17.45 -9.01 -8.86
N VAL A 66 -16.86 -9.36 -7.73
CA VAL A 66 -15.61 -10.14 -7.71
C VAL A 66 -15.87 -11.51 -7.13
N ARG A 67 -15.82 -12.53 -7.99
CA ARG A 67 -15.99 -13.94 -7.61
C ARG A 67 -14.66 -14.52 -7.09
N ARG A 68 -14.41 -15.84 -7.24
CA ARG A 68 -13.19 -16.52 -6.79
C ARG A 68 -11.97 -16.21 -7.69
N ALA A 69 -11.74 -14.93 -7.97
CA ALA A 69 -10.59 -14.44 -8.70
C ALA A 69 -9.32 -14.44 -7.83
N ARG A 70 -8.18 -14.82 -8.42
CA ARG A 70 -6.85 -14.77 -7.79
C ARG A 70 -6.32 -13.34 -7.92
N ARG A 71 -6.42 -12.58 -6.84
CA ARG A 71 -5.97 -11.18 -6.78
C ARG A 71 -4.56 -11.12 -6.18
N ASP A 72 -3.56 -11.03 -7.05
CA ASP A 72 -2.17 -10.77 -6.68
C ASP A 72 -1.90 -9.26 -6.73
N LEU A 73 -2.75 -8.49 -6.03
CA LEU A 73 -2.64 -7.04 -5.97
C LEU A 73 -1.66 -6.64 -4.85
N ILE A 74 -0.66 -5.84 -5.20
CA ILE A 74 0.26 -5.23 -4.24
C ILE A 74 -0.24 -3.86 -3.79
N PRO A 75 -0.03 -3.49 -2.52
CA PRO A 75 -0.59 -2.26 -1.94
C PRO A 75 0.09 -0.98 -2.45
N PHE A 76 1.10 -1.08 -3.33
CA PHE A 76 1.81 0.07 -3.88
C PHE A 76 1.22 0.56 -5.20
N HIS A 77 0.41 -0.26 -5.86
CA HIS A 77 -0.26 0.11 -7.11
C HIS A 77 -1.76 0.09 -6.92
N ALA A 78 -2.39 1.24 -7.10
CA ALA A 78 -3.83 1.36 -7.07
C ALA A 78 -4.42 0.50 -8.19
N PHE A 79 -5.46 -0.25 -7.86
CA PHE A 79 -6.24 -1.02 -8.81
C PHE A 79 -7.68 -0.56 -8.66
N GLU A 80 -8.27 -0.11 -9.76
CA GLU A 80 -9.64 0.37 -9.79
C GLU A 80 -10.49 -0.54 -10.68
N LEU A 81 -11.57 -1.08 -10.11
CA LEU A 81 -12.52 -1.90 -10.84
C LEU A 81 -13.73 -1.05 -11.23
N GLY A 82 -13.99 -0.95 -12.54
CA GLY A 82 -15.06 -0.12 -13.11
C GLY A 82 -16.48 -0.54 -12.72
N ARG A 83 -17.46 0.34 -12.98
CA ARG A 83 -18.87 0.10 -12.66
C ARG A 83 -19.41 -1.10 -13.45
N HIS A 84 -20.12 -2.01 -12.80
CA HIS A 84 -20.61 -3.26 -13.39
C HIS A 84 -19.54 -4.19 -13.96
N ALA A 85 -18.26 -3.98 -13.62
CA ALA A 85 -17.21 -4.91 -14.03
C ALA A 85 -17.28 -6.19 -13.20
N ILE A 86 -17.17 -7.33 -13.88
CA ILE A 86 -17.27 -8.65 -13.29
C ILE A 86 -15.91 -9.33 -13.40
N LEU A 87 -15.34 -9.71 -12.26
CA LEU A 87 -14.19 -10.60 -12.20
C LEU A 87 -14.70 -12.02 -11.93
N GLU A 88 -14.59 -12.86 -12.95
CA GLU A 88 -15.07 -14.23 -12.92
C GLU A 88 -14.16 -15.18 -12.11
N ASP A 89 -14.67 -16.39 -11.91
CA ASP A 89 -13.90 -17.50 -11.37
C ASP A 89 -12.75 -17.82 -12.37
N GLN A 90 -11.54 -18.10 -11.87
CA GLN A 90 -10.31 -18.34 -12.66
C GLN A 90 -9.62 -17.10 -13.25
N VAL A 91 -10.13 -15.88 -13.07
CA VAL A 91 -9.39 -14.67 -13.44
C VAL A 91 -8.24 -14.42 -12.46
N THR A 92 -7.06 -14.11 -13.01
CA THR A 92 -5.92 -13.63 -12.22
C THR A 92 -5.69 -12.16 -12.51
N VAL A 93 -5.73 -11.33 -11.46
CA VAL A 93 -5.40 -9.90 -11.55
C VAL A 93 -4.06 -9.69 -10.87
N ALA A 94 -3.07 -9.25 -11.65
CA ALA A 94 -1.73 -8.89 -11.20
C ALA A 94 -1.43 -7.46 -11.67
N ASN A 95 -0.87 -6.64 -10.79
CA ASN A 95 -0.45 -5.26 -11.03
C ASN A 95 1.00 -5.12 -10.58
#